data_AF-A0A1G0ZTI4-F1
#
_entry.id   AF-A0A1G0ZTI4-F1
#
_cell.length_a   1.000
_cell.length_b   1.000
_cell.length_c   1.000
_cell.angle_alpha   90.00
_cell.angle_beta   90.00
_cell.angle_gamma   90.00
#
_symmetry.space_group_name_H-M   'P 1'
#
loop_
_entity.id
_entity.type
_entity.pdbx_description
1 polymer ?
#
loop_
_entity_poly.entity_id
_entity_poly.type
_entity_poly.pdbx_seq_one_letter_code
_entity_poly.pdbx_strand_id
1 'polypeptide(L)'
;MKKYNPSPDKIAQAIEAFVNGTCGPYDWDDFMTCPSDNPELEAIRKECEQVETQFPARGPNEWCNPEGGQTLLKIAQRIRGKAQP
;
A
#
# COMPACT_ATOMS: atom_id res chain seq x y z
N MET A 1 -12.03 7.31 -17.56
CA MET A 1 -11.28 7.08 -16.31
C MET A 1 -9.82 6.84 -16.68
N LYS A 2 -8.86 7.55 -16.07
CA LYS A 2 -7.43 7.29 -16.28
C LYS A 2 -7.13 5.90 -15.72
N LYS A 3 -6.52 5.04 -16.53
CA LYS A 3 -6.10 3.70 -16.09
C LYS A 3 -4.91 3.85 -15.14
N TYR A 4 -5.08 3.49 -13.89
CA TYR A 4 -4.00 3.41 -12.92
C TYR A 4 -3.31 2.05 -13.10
N ASN A 5 -2.09 2.06 -13.64
CA ASN A 5 -1.30 0.84 -13.86
C ASN A 5 0.16 1.09 -13.45
N PRO A 6 0.42 1.28 -12.15
CA PRO A 6 1.78 1.46 -11.64
C PRO A 6 2.59 0.18 -11.81
N SER A 7 3.90 0.31 -11.98
CA SER A 7 4.79 -0.84 -11.87
C SER A 7 4.82 -1.38 -10.43
N PRO A 8 5.21 -2.64 -10.21
CA PRO A 8 5.40 -3.18 -8.86
C PRO A 8 6.32 -2.32 -7.98
N ASP A 9 7.41 -1.78 -8.55
CA ASP A 9 8.31 -0.87 -7.84
C ASP A 9 7.61 0.42 -7.39
N LYS A 10 6.70 0.96 -8.20
CA LYS A 10 5.90 2.14 -7.83
C LYS A 10 4.93 1.85 -6.69
N ILE A 11 4.38 0.64 -6.62
CA ILE A 11 3.53 0.23 -5.50
C ILE A 11 4.36 0.08 -4.22
N ALA A 12 5.50 -0.61 -4.29
CA ALA A 12 6.40 -0.74 -3.14
C ALA A 12 6.83 0.64 -2.62
N GLN A 13 7.21 1.54 -3.52
CA GLN A 13 7.54 2.92 -3.20
C GLN A 13 6.37 3.66 -2.54
N ALA A 14 5.14 3.51 -3.04
CA ALA A 14 3.96 4.15 -2.46
C ALA A 14 3.68 3.67 -1.02
N ILE A 15 3.77 2.36 -0.79
CA ILE A 15 3.60 1.77 0.55
C ILE A 15 4.70 2.27 1.51
N GLU A 16 5.96 2.28 1.08
CA GLU A 16 7.08 2.79 1.88
C GLU A 16 6.92 4.27 2.18
N ALA A 17 6.53 5.08 1.19
CA ALA A 17 6.32 6.51 1.38
C ALA A 17 5.17 6.79 2.36
N PHE A 18 4.09 6.02 2.27
CA PHE A 18 2.97 6.13 3.21
C PHE A 18 3.40 5.84 4.65
N VAL A 19 4.05 4.69 4.89
CA VAL A 19 4.47 4.30 6.24
C VAL A 19 5.47 5.28 6.83
N ASN A 20 6.33 5.88 6.00
CA ASN A 20 7.32 6.87 6.45
C ASN A 20 6.75 8.31 6.49
N GLY A 21 5.49 8.53 6.12
CA GLY A 21 4.87 9.86 6.08
C GLY A 21 5.47 10.81 5.03
N THR A 22 6.04 10.26 3.95
CA THR A 22 6.66 11.03 2.86
C THR A 22 5.84 10.99 1.56
N CYS A 23 4.68 10.33 1.56
CA CYS A 23 3.76 10.34 0.42
C CYS A 23 3.05 11.70 0.27
N GLY A 24 2.57 11.99 -0.94
CA GLY A 24 1.71 13.14 -1.18
C GLY A 24 0.37 13.04 -0.43
N PRO A 25 -0.37 14.16 -0.33
CA PRO A 25 -1.58 14.26 0.48
C PRO A 25 -2.72 13.32 0.04
N TYR A 26 -2.69 12.80 -1.18
CA TYR A 26 -3.72 11.93 -1.74
C TYR A 26 -3.15 10.62 -2.31
N ASP A 27 -1.83 10.41 -2.26
CA ASP A 27 -1.19 9.27 -2.95
C ASP A 27 -1.68 7.91 -2.39
N TRP A 28 -1.83 7.83 -1.06
CA TRP A 28 -2.31 6.62 -0.41
C TRP A 28 -3.81 6.39 -0.67
N ASP A 29 -4.62 7.44 -0.55
CA ASP A 29 -6.06 7.36 -0.82
C ASP A 29 -6.34 6.96 -2.26
N ASP A 30 -5.63 7.56 -3.23
CA ASP A 30 -5.75 7.21 -4.64
C ASP A 30 -5.39 5.73 -4.88
N PHE A 31 -4.29 5.25 -4.28
CA PHE A 31 -3.90 3.84 -4.35
C PHE A 31 -4.96 2.89 -3.77
N MET A 32 -5.54 3.25 -2.62
CA MET A 32 -6.52 2.40 -1.93
C MET A 32 -7.90 2.40 -2.59
N THR A 33 -8.30 3.53 -3.20
CA THR A 33 -9.66 3.74 -3.75
C THR A 33 -9.77 3.45 -5.25
N CYS A 34 -8.66 3.38 -5.98
CA CYS A 34 -8.67 3.11 -7.42
C CYS A 34 -8.36 1.62 -7.72
N PRO A 35 -9.35 0.84 -8.21
CA PRO A 35 -9.12 -0.53 -8.65
C PRO A 35 -8.13 -0.60 -9.81
N SER A 36 -7.31 -1.65 -9.83
CA SER A 36 -6.37 -1.92 -10.92
C SER A 36 -6.88 -3.03 -11.85
N ASP A 37 -6.74 -2.84 -13.16
CA ASP A 37 -7.00 -3.89 -14.17
C ASP A 37 -5.97 -5.05 -14.09
N ASN A 38 -4.80 -4.80 -13.47
CA ASN A 38 -3.81 -5.83 -13.21
C ASN A 38 -4.19 -6.62 -11.94
N PRO A 39 -4.42 -7.94 -12.04
CA PRO A 39 -4.88 -8.76 -10.92
C PRO A 39 -3.85 -8.89 -9.79
N GLU A 40 -2.55 -8.80 -10.08
CA GLU A 40 -1.52 -8.83 -9.05
C GLU A 40 -1.54 -7.56 -8.21
N LEU A 41 -1.67 -6.39 -8.86
CA LEU A 41 -1.73 -5.10 -8.16
C LEU A 41 -3.04 -4.98 -7.36
N GLU A 42 -4.15 -5.47 -7.90
CA GLU A 42 -5.42 -5.49 -7.18
C GLU A 42 -5.39 -6.44 -5.98
N ALA A 43 -4.69 -7.57 -6.08
CA ALA A 43 -4.45 -8.45 -4.93
C ALA A 43 -3.63 -7.74 -3.84
N ILE A 44 -2.60 -6.98 -4.21
CA ILE A 44 -1.79 -6.20 -3.27
C ILE A 44 -2.62 -5.10 -2.59
N ARG A 45 -3.48 -4.39 -3.34
CA ARG A 45 -4.38 -3.37 -2.78
C ARG A 45 -5.32 -3.96 -1.72
N LYS A 46 -5.94 -5.10 -2.03
CA LYS A 46 -6.80 -5.85 -1.09
C LYS A 46 -6.03 -6.38 0.11
N GLU A 47 -4.78 -6.78 -0.08
CA GLU A 47 -3.90 -7.18 1.03
C GLU A 47 -3.60 -5.99 1.95
N CYS A 48 -3.38 -4.80 1.41
CA CYS A 48 -3.24 -3.59 2.22
C CYS A 48 -4.54 -3.28 2.98
N GLU A 49 -5.71 -3.35 2.34
CA GLU A 49 -7.03 -3.15 2.98
C GLU A 49 -7.25 -4.10 4.19
N GLN A 50 -6.79 -5.35 4.07
CA GLN A 50 -6.82 -6.32 5.17
C GLN A 50 -5.93 -5.90 6.36
N VAL A 51 -4.83 -5.18 6.12
CA VAL A 51 -3.94 -4.71 7.19
C VAL A 51 -4.67 -3.74 8.11
N GLU A 52 -5.43 -2.77 7.58
CA GLU A 52 -6.22 -1.85 8.40
C GLU A 52 -7.24 -2.59 9.26
N THR A 53 -7.91 -3.60 8.67
CA THR A 53 -8.89 -4.41 9.39
C THR A 53 -8.26 -5.22 10.54
N GLN A 54 -7.08 -5.80 10.31
CA GLN A 54 -6.39 -6.64 11.30
C GLN A 54 -5.63 -5.82 12.35
N PHE A 55 -5.13 -4.65 11.96
CA PHE A 55 -4.28 -3.78 12.78
C PHE A 55 -4.86 -2.36 12.81
N PRO A 56 -6.08 -2.18 13.37
CA PRO A 56 -6.78 -0.91 13.31
C PRO A 56 -6.01 0.21 14.02
N ALA A 57 -6.22 1.43 13.56
CA ALA A 57 -5.74 2.66 14.18
C ALA A 57 -6.06 2.71 15.68
N ARG A 58 -5.13 3.25 16.48
CA ARG A 58 -5.34 3.52 17.92
C ARG A 58 -5.64 4.99 18.22
N GLY A 59 -5.46 5.86 17.24
CA GLY A 59 -5.73 7.30 17.35
C GLY A 59 -6.36 7.92 16.10
N PRO A 60 -6.89 9.16 16.21
CA PRO A 60 -7.70 9.81 15.17
C PRO A 60 -6.93 10.21 13.89
N ASN A 61 -5.61 10.09 13.87
CA ASN A 61 -4.75 10.43 12.72
C ASN A 61 -3.91 9.24 12.25
N GLU A 62 -4.24 8.04 12.70
CA GLU A 62 -3.58 6.81 12.26
C GLU A 62 -4.50 6.09 11.28
N TRP A 63 -3.91 5.49 10.25
CA TRP A 63 -4.64 4.59 9.37
C TRP A 63 -4.64 3.16 9.92
N CYS A 64 -3.47 2.71 10.41
CA CYS A 64 -3.29 1.46 11.12
C CYS A 64 -2.35 1.69 12.32
N ASN A 65 -2.39 0.79 13.30
CA ASN A 65 -1.41 0.84 14.40
C ASN A 65 0.03 0.51 13.92
N PRO A 66 1.05 0.64 14.78
CA PRO A 66 2.45 0.38 14.39
C PRO A 66 2.72 -1.03 13.84
N GLU A 67 1.97 -2.05 14.27
CA GLU A 67 2.10 -3.43 13.77
C GLU A 67 1.56 -3.55 12.34
N GLY A 68 0.51 -2.78 12.03
CA GLY A 68 0.00 -2.60 10.67
C GLY A 68 1.03 -1.94 9.75
N GLY A 69 1.67 -0.87 10.21
CA GLY A 69 2.74 -0.20 9.47
C GLY A 69 3.91 -1.14 9.14
N GLN A 70 4.33 -1.96 10.11
CA GLN A 70 5.35 -2.99 9.86
C GLN A 70 4.88 -4.06 8.85
N THR A 71 3.61 -4.42 8.88
CA THR A 71 3.03 -5.37 7.93
C THR A 71 3.01 -4.80 6.51
N LEU A 72 2.65 -3.53 6.34
CA LEU A 72 2.75 -2.81 5.07
C LEU A 72 4.20 -2.81 4.53
N LEU A 73 5.19 -2.55 5.37
CA LEU A 73 6.60 -2.60 4.95
C LEU A 73 7.02 -4.00 4.47
N LYS A 74 6.55 -5.07 5.12
CA LYS A 74 6.79 -6.45 4.66
C LYS A 74 6.15 -6.72 3.29
N ILE A 75 4.98 -6.15 3.02
CA ILE A 75 4.34 -6.22 1.70
C ILE A 75 5.23 -5.54 0.66
N ALA A 76 5.72 -4.32 0.91
CA ALA A 76 6.62 -3.61 0.01
C ALA A 76 7.91 -4.40 -0.27
N GLN A 77 8.54 -4.96 0.76
CA GLN A 77 9.73 -5.80 0.62
C GLN A 77 9.48 -7.05 -0.24
N ARG A 78 8.33 -7.72 -0.06
CA ARG A 78 7.95 -8.88 -0.88
C ARG A 78 7.75 -8.50 -2.34
N ILE A 79 7.15 -7.34 -2.62
CA ILE A 79 6.98 -6.84 -3.99
C ILE A 79 8.35 -6.60 -4.63
N ARG A 80 9.27 -5.94 -3.92
CA ARG A 80 10.65 -5.71 -4.41
C ARG A 80 11.40 -7.02 -4.65
N GLY A 81 11.30 -7.99 -3.73
CA GLY A 81 11.96 -9.29 -3.86
C GLY A 81 11.44 -10.16 -5.02
N LYS A 82 10.20 -9.93 -5.47
CA LYS A 82 9.65 -10.55 -6.70
C LYS A 82 10.02 -9.80 -7.98
N ALA A 83 10.32 -8.51 -7.88
CA ALA A 83 10.66 -7.65 -9.01
C ALA A 83 12.14 -7.73 -9.42
N GLN A 84 12.98 -8.43 -8.65
CA GLN A 84 14.37 -8.72 -9.00
C GLN A 84 14.46 -10.08 -9.76
N PRO A 85 15.13 -10.13 -10.92
CA PRO A 85 15.32 -11.37 -11.70
C PRO A 85 16.22 -12.40 -11.01
#